data_AF-A0A1E5TB73-F1
#
_entry.id   AF-A0A1E5TB73-F1
#
_cell.length_a   1.000
_cell.length_b   1.000
_cell.length_c   1.000
_cell.angle_alpha   90.00
_cell.angle_beta   90.00
_cell.angle_gamma   90.00
#
_symmetry.space_group_name_H-M   'P 1'
#
loop_
_entity.id
_entity.type
_entity.pdbx_description
1 polymer ?
#
loop_
_entity_poly.entity_id
_entity_poly.type
_entity_poly.pdbx_seq_one_letter_code
_entity_poly.pdbx_strand_id
1 'polypeptide(L)'
;MIMVKKNDLLFLDEPYKINRKLAKIIFISPIIITAFIIFIFIIPSTRSFGFWLLDENNPIEILTFLVFFIGGIYGVVKAIKFSKVLGIGPTLFYLIFSFFLILIAMEEIAWGQWFFHFETPKDWQDINVQGETTLHNISAIQGQNDTLRFIFGMGGLTGILFRYYKVLPQINVHFVLFSWFLIIACYAALDIITDNIVIDSGVLHAIYAITEVIELLIAGSAFLYLLLNFRVLKMNPSNN
;
A
#
# COMPACT_ATOMS: atom_id res chain seq x y z
N MET A 1 7.86 30.36 28.85
CA MET A 1 6.80 29.44 28.41
C MET A 1 6.67 29.58 26.90
N ILE A 2 7.39 28.75 26.15
CA ILE A 2 7.39 28.81 24.68
C ILE A 2 6.06 28.20 24.22
N MET A 3 5.24 29.00 23.54
CA MET A 3 4.09 28.50 22.77
C MET A 3 4.62 27.58 21.67
N VAL A 4 4.77 26.30 21.98
CA VAL A 4 4.83 25.25 20.96
C VAL A 4 3.49 25.31 20.24
N LYS A 5 3.50 25.73 18.96
CA LYS A 5 2.27 25.75 18.16
C LYS A 5 1.68 24.36 18.20
N LYS A 6 0.37 24.21 18.43
CA LYS A 6 -0.29 22.90 18.58
C LYS A 6 0.01 21.91 17.42
N ASN A 7 0.37 22.42 16.24
CA ASN A 7 0.80 21.65 15.06
C ASN A 7 2.23 21.08 15.15
N ASP A 8 3.03 21.50 16.13
CA ASP A 8 4.41 21.06 16.32
C ASP A 8 4.50 19.72 17.06
N LEU A 9 3.52 19.37 17.89
CA LEU A 9 3.55 18.16 18.75
C LEU A 9 3.53 16.84 17.97
N LEU A 10 2.80 16.76 16.86
CA LEU A 10 2.58 15.51 16.11
C LEU A 10 3.85 14.88 15.51
N PHE A 11 4.90 15.68 15.28
CA PHE A 11 6.14 15.21 14.63
C PHE A 11 7.40 15.40 15.48
N LEU A 12 7.28 15.96 16.69
CA LEU A 12 8.44 16.27 17.55
C LEU A 12 8.76 15.14 18.53
N ASP A 13 7.77 14.35 18.98
CA ASP A 13 7.95 13.39 20.07
C ASP A 13 8.07 11.92 19.62
N GLU A 14 8.06 11.67 18.31
CA GLU A 14 8.03 10.31 17.78
C GLU A 14 9.43 9.81 17.37
N PRO A 15 9.93 8.70 17.94
CA PRO A 15 11.24 8.14 17.62
C PRO A 15 11.19 7.35 16.30
N TYR A 16 10.72 7.96 15.21
CA TYR A 16 10.84 7.39 13.86
C TYR A 16 12.30 7.27 13.40
N LYS A 17 13.23 7.87 14.16
CA LYS A 17 14.67 7.94 13.86
C LYS A 17 14.97 8.46 12.46
N ILE A 18 14.09 9.34 11.98
CA ILE A 18 14.20 10.14 10.77
C ILE A 18 14.06 11.60 11.15
N ASN A 19 14.61 12.50 10.33
CA ASN A 19 14.46 13.93 10.58
C ASN A 19 13.02 14.39 10.33
N ARG A 20 12.66 15.52 10.93
CA ARG A 20 11.31 16.10 10.86
C ARG A 20 10.84 16.42 9.45
N LYS A 21 11.76 16.85 8.57
CA LYS A 21 11.45 17.16 7.17
C LYS A 21 10.99 15.90 6.44
N LEU A 22 11.71 14.78 6.61
CA LEU A 22 11.35 13.50 6.00
C LEU A 22 10.04 12.96 6.55
N ALA A 23 9.79 13.09 7.87
CA ALA A 23 8.52 12.66 8.45
C ALA A 23 7.33 13.43 7.85
N LYS A 24 7.46 14.76 7.67
CA LYS A 24 6.43 15.57 7.01
C LYS A 24 6.24 15.17 5.54
N ILE A 25 7.32 14.90 4.82
CA ILE A 25 7.25 14.43 3.43
C ILE A 25 6.45 13.12 3.38
N ILE A 26 6.84 12.11 4.16
CA ILE A 26 6.13 10.82 4.21
C ILE A 26 4.65 11.02 4.53
N PHE A 27 4.32 11.83 5.53
CA PHE A 27 2.93 12.06 5.92
C PHE A 27 2.11 12.77 4.83
N ILE A 28 2.70 13.71 4.09
CA ILE A 28 1.97 14.51 3.10
C ILE A 28 1.94 13.81 1.73
N SER A 29 2.89 12.92 1.42
CA SER A 29 2.98 12.18 0.15
C SER A 29 1.65 11.59 -0.35
N PRO A 30 0.89 10.79 0.42
CA PRO A 30 -0.33 10.17 -0.10
C PRO A 30 -1.40 11.22 -0.43
N ILE A 31 -1.45 12.32 0.34
CA ILE A 31 -2.38 13.44 0.08
C ILE A 31 -2.04 14.11 -1.26
N ILE A 32 -0.75 14.38 -1.51
CA ILE A 32 -0.30 14.99 -2.77
C ILE A 32 -0.58 14.06 -3.95
N ILE A 33 -0.27 12.76 -3.82
CA ILE A 33 -0.48 11.78 -4.89
C ILE A 33 -1.97 11.69 -5.24
N THR A 34 -2.84 11.50 -4.25
CA THR A 34 -4.29 11.42 -4.48
C THR A 34 -4.84 12.74 -5.05
N ALA A 35 -4.43 13.89 -4.52
CA ALA A 35 -4.88 15.19 -5.04
C ALA A 35 -4.43 15.43 -6.49
N PHE A 36 -3.22 15.00 -6.85
CA PHE A 36 -2.69 15.09 -8.20
C PHE A 36 -3.51 14.25 -9.19
N ILE A 37 -3.86 13.02 -8.83
CA ILE A 37 -4.68 12.15 -9.69
C ILE A 37 -6.09 12.72 -9.84
N ILE A 38 -6.73 13.15 -8.75
CA ILE A 38 -8.04 13.80 -8.80
C ILE A 38 -8.00 15.03 -9.73
N PHE A 39 -6.95 15.84 -9.64
CA PHE A 39 -6.77 17.01 -10.50
C PHE A 39 -6.69 16.64 -11.99
N ILE A 40 -6.01 15.54 -12.34
CA ILE A 40 -5.95 15.02 -13.72
C ILE A 40 -7.34 14.64 -14.24
N PHE A 41 -8.19 14.03 -13.41
CA PHE A 41 -9.54 13.62 -13.83
C PHE A 41 -10.56 14.77 -13.88
N ILE A 42 -10.35 15.82 -13.07
CA ILE A 42 -11.19 17.03 -13.10
C ILE A 42 -11.08 17.73 -14.46
N ILE A 43 -9.86 17.85 -15.00
CA ILE A 43 -9.62 18.57 -16.26
C ILE A 43 -9.91 17.63 -17.45
N PRO A 44 -10.92 17.88 -18.29
CA PRO A 44 -11.30 16.95 -19.36
C PRO A 44 -10.18 16.64 -20.36
N SER A 45 -9.33 17.63 -20.67
CA SER A 45 -8.23 17.48 -21.62
C SER A 45 -7.09 16.58 -21.11
N THR A 46 -7.03 16.28 -19.81
CA THR A 46 -5.99 15.42 -19.22
C THR A 46 -6.48 14.02 -18.88
N ARG A 47 -7.78 13.73 -19.03
CA ARG A 47 -8.36 12.42 -18.66
C ARG A 47 -7.74 11.25 -19.42
N SER A 48 -7.50 11.40 -20.73
CA SER A 48 -6.86 10.34 -21.52
C SER A 48 -5.47 9.98 -20.99
N PHE A 49 -4.72 10.97 -20.50
CA PHE A 49 -3.43 10.73 -19.84
C PHE A 49 -3.63 10.06 -18.48
N GLY A 50 -4.64 10.46 -17.71
CA GLY A 50 -4.98 9.84 -16.43
C GLY A 50 -5.35 8.37 -16.56
N PHE A 51 -6.20 8.03 -17.54
CA PHE A 51 -6.54 6.63 -17.82
C PHE A 51 -5.32 5.84 -18.29
N TRP A 52 -4.51 6.36 -19.23
CA TRP A 52 -3.27 5.69 -19.66
C TRP A 52 -2.30 5.43 -18.49
N LEU A 53 -2.20 6.37 -17.55
CA LEU A 53 -1.30 6.22 -16.40
C LEU A 53 -1.73 5.08 -15.45
N LEU A 54 -3.03 4.82 -15.38
CA LEU A 54 -3.72 3.90 -14.47
C LEU A 54 -4.32 2.70 -15.20
N ASP A 55 -3.86 2.44 -16.41
CA ASP A 55 -4.26 1.26 -17.18
C ASP A 55 -3.33 0.09 -16.82
N GLU A 56 -3.71 -1.13 -17.20
CA GLU A 56 -2.87 -2.31 -16.92
C GLU A 56 -1.54 -2.19 -17.66
N ASN A 57 -0.48 -2.80 -17.12
CA ASN A 57 0.88 -2.78 -17.67
C ASN A 57 1.46 -1.37 -17.90
N ASN A 58 0.89 -0.33 -17.26
CA ASN A 58 1.34 1.06 -17.36
C ASN A 58 2.05 1.53 -16.07
N PRO A 59 2.57 2.78 -16.01
CA PRO A 59 3.54 3.14 -14.99
C PRO A 59 3.12 2.96 -13.54
N ILE A 60 1.83 3.09 -13.20
CA ILE A 60 1.37 2.96 -11.82
C ILE A 60 1.39 1.50 -11.36
N GLU A 61 0.81 0.59 -12.13
CA GLU A 61 0.83 -0.85 -11.84
C GLU A 61 2.28 -1.39 -11.80
N ILE A 62 3.13 -1.03 -12.77
CA ILE A 62 4.55 -1.40 -12.75
C ILE A 62 5.25 -0.88 -11.48
N LEU A 63 4.94 0.35 -11.06
CA LEU A 63 5.49 0.89 -9.83
C LEU A 63 4.96 0.17 -8.59
N THR A 64 3.68 -0.18 -8.56
CA THR A 64 3.04 -0.98 -7.51
C THR A 64 3.73 -2.34 -7.37
N PHE A 65 3.89 -3.07 -8.49
CA PHE A 65 4.68 -4.29 -8.59
C PHE A 65 6.08 -4.12 -7.98
N LEU A 66 6.84 -3.13 -8.46
CA LEU A 66 8.22 -2.91 -8.01
C LEU A 66 8.30 -2.61 -6.51
N VAL A 67 7.41 -1.77 -5.99
CA VAL A 67 7.41 -1.38 -4.57
C VAL A 67 7.05 -2.58 -3.69
N PHE A 68 6.04 -3.37 -4.05
CA PHE A 68 5.70 -4.60 -3.34
C PHE A 68 6.83 -5.62 -3.39
N PHE A 69 7.39 -5.88 -4.56
CA PHE A 69 8.44 -6.88 -4.75
C PHE A 69 9.71 -6.51 -3.98
N ILE A 70 10.21 -5.27 -4.16
CA ILE A 70 11.39 -4.77 -3.44
C ILE A 70 11.12 -4.74 -1.93
N GLY A 71 9.92 -4.33 -1.52
CA GLY A 71 9.54 -4.29 -0.11
C GLY A 71 9.48 -5.66 0.54
N GLY A 72 8.91 -6.64 -0.15
CA GLY A 72 8.88 -8.02 0.29
C GLY A 72 10.28 -8.62 0.41
N ILE A 73 11.14 -8.47 -0.61
CA ILE A 73 12.54 -8.94 -0.54
C ILE A 73 13.29 -8.25 0.60
N TYR A 74 13.14 -6.92 0.73
CA TYR A 74 13.73 -6.16 1.83
C TYR A 74 13.27 -6.69 3.19
N GLY A 75 11.98 -6.91 3.36
CA GLY A 75 11.38 -7.41 4.60
C GLY A 75 11.88 -8.80 4.98
N VAL A 76 11.94 -9.75 4.04
CA VAL A 76 12.51 -11.09 4.26
C VAL A 76 13.96 -11.00 4.72
N VAL A 77 14.81 -10.27 3.99
CA VAL A 77 16.23 -10.13 4.30
C VAL A 77 16.43 -9.52 5.69
N LYS A 78 15.66 -8.49 6.04
CA LYS A 78 15.77 -7.82 7.34
C LYS A 78 15.20 -8.66 8.48
N ALA A 79 14.09 -9.36 8.28
CA ALA A 79 13.49 -10.23 9.28
C ALA A 79 14.47 -11.35 9.69
N ILE A 80 15.10 -12.00 8.70
CA ILE A 80 16.13 -13.03 8.96
C ILE A 80 17.33 -12.42 9.69
N LYS A 81 17.84 -11.28 9.21
CA LYS A 81 19.00 -10.59 9.81
C LYS A 81 18.78 -10.20 11.27
N PHE A 82 17.59 -9.74 11.62
CA PHE A 82 17.25 -9.26 12.97
C PHE A 82 16.47 -10.29 13.81
N SER A 83 16.35 -11.53 13.34
CA SER A 83 15.53 -12.59 13.97
C SER A 83 15.85 -12.82 15.44
N LYS A 84 17.14 -12.82 15.80
CA LYS A 84 17.60 -12.97 17.19
C LYS A 84 17.15 -11.83 18.11
N VAL A 85 17.08 -10.61 17.60
CA VAL A 85 16.68 -9.41 18.36
C VAL A 85 15.16 -9.29 18.44
N LEU A 86 14.47 -9.70 17.38
CA LEU A 86 13.01 -9.65 17.28
C LEU A 86 12.31 -10.72 18.13
N GLY A 87 12.93 -11.89 18.29
CA GLY A 87 12.26 -13.09 18.79
C GLY A 87 11.39 -13.75 17.72
N ILE A 88 10.93 -14.97 18.00
CA ILE A 88 10.27 -15.82 17.00
C ILE A 88 8.96 -15.22 16.46
N GLY A 89 8.10 -14.68 17.34
CA GLY A 89 6.79 -14.15 16.95
C GLY A 89 6.88 -13.00 15.94
N PRO A 90 7.55 -11.87 16.28
CA PRO A 90 7.72 -10.76 15.35
C PRO A 90 8.49 -11.15 14.08
N THR A 91 9.47 -12.07 14.18
CA THR A 91 10.18 -12.57 13.00
C THR A 91 9.24 -13.28 12.03
N LEU A 92 8.41 -14.20 12.53
CA LEU A 92 7.42 -14.91 11.72
C LEU A 92 6.40 -13.94 11.12
N PHE A 93 5.93 -12.97 11.90
CA PHE A 93 5.05 -11.91 11.39
C PHE A 93 5.66 -11.19 10.19
N TYR A 94 6.91 -10.70 10.30
CA TYR A 94 7.56 -9.99 9.20
C TYR A 94 7.84 -10.90 8.00
N LEU A 95 8.18 -12.18 8.22
CA LEU A 95 8.36 -13.13 7.12
C LEU A 95 7.07 -13.38 6.36
N ILE A 96 5.97 -13.64 7.08
CA ILE A 96 4.65 -13.86 6.48
C ILE A 96 4.18 -12.60 5.76
N PHE A 97 4.26 -11.44 6.41
CA PHE A 97 3.90 -10.16 5.81
C PHE A 97 4.68 -9.91 4.52
N SER A 98 6.00 -10.09 4.55
CA SER A 98 6.87 -9.88 3.39
C SER A 98 6.62 -10.88 2.27
N PHE A 99 6.31 -12.13 2.61
CA PHE A 99 5.92 -13.16 1.65
C PHE A 99 4.63 -12.77 0.91
N PHE A 100 3.63 -12.27 1.64
CA PHE A 100 2.40 -11.78 1.01
C PHE A 100 2.65 -10.55 0.12
N LEU A 101 3.58 -9.64 0.46
CA LEU A 101 3.95 -8.56 -0.46
C LEU A 101 4.54 -9.10 -1.77
N ILE A 102 5.37 -10.14 -1.71
CA ILE A 102 5.91 -10.77 -2.92
C ILE A 102 4.79 -11.43 -3.71
N LEU A 103 3.89 -12.17 -3.06
CA LEU A 103 2.75 -12.78 -3.74
C LEU A 103 1.88 -11.73 -4.43
N ILE A 104 1.51 -10.66 -3.74
CA ILE A 104 0.74 -9.56 -4.33
C ILE A 104 1.49 -8.98 -5.52
N ALA A 105 2.79 -8.67 -5.40
CA ALA A 105 3.57 -8.20 -6.54
C ALA A 105 3.47 -9.15 -7.75
N MET A 106 3.63 -10.45 -7.53
CA MET A 106 3.56 -11.43 -8.63
C MET A 106 2.16 -11.56 -9.23
N GLU A 107 1.12 -11.10 -8.52
CA GLU A 107 -0.25 -11.00 -9.02
C GLU A 107 -0.51 -9.67 -9.72
N GLU A 108 0.19 -8.57 -9.38
CA GLU A 108 0.01 -7.24 -10.01
C GLU A 108 0.37 -7.18 -11.49
N ILE A 109 1.22 -8.09 -11.98
CA ILE A 109 1.59 -8.14 -13.40
C ILE A 109 1.59 -9.58 -13.91
N ALA A 110 1.20 -9.78 -15.17
CA ALA A 110 1.33 -11.04 -15.89
C ALA A 110 2.79 -11.41 -16.25
N TRP A 111 3.70 -11.41 -15.27
CA TRP A 111 5.14 -11.64 -15.44
C TRP A 111 5.44 -12.93 -16.22
N GLY A 112 4.68 -13.99 -16.02
CA GLY A 112 4.85 -15.25 -16.74
C GLY A 112 4.66 -15.07 -18.25
N GLN A 113 3.62 -14.35 -18.65
CA GLN A 113 3.36 -14.06 -20.06
C GLN A 113 4.40 -13.12 -20.66
N TRP A 114 4.91 -12.17 -19.86
CA TRP A 114 6.00 -11.30 -20.29
C TRP A 114 7.30 -12.05 -20.59
N PHE A 115 7.71 -12.97 -19.71
CA PHE A 115 8.99 -13.69 -19.86
C PHE A 115 8.93 -14.90 -20.79
N PHE A 116 7.79 -15.61 -20.80
CA PHE A 116 7.65 -16.87 -21.53
C PHE A 116 6.78 -16.74 -22.79
N HIS A 117 6.18 -15.57 -23.03
CA HIS A 117 5.41 -15.24 -24.23
C HIS A 117 4.31 -16.26 -24.56
N PHE A 118 3.69 -16.83 -23.54
CA PHE A 118 2.53 -17.70 -23.74
C PHE A 118 1.23 -16.90 -23.75
N GLU A 119 0.27 -17.36 -24.54
CA GLU A 119 -1.09 -16.81 -24.57
C GLU A 119 -1.91 -17.31 -23.39
N THR A 120 -2.90 -16.52 -22.97
CA THR A 120 -3.86 -16.93 -21.93
C THR A 120 -4.64 -18.15 -22.41
N PRO A 121 -4.64 -19.27 -21.67
CA PRO A 121 -5.38 -20.47 -22.04
C PRO A 121 -6.87 -20.18 -22.22
N LYS A 122 -7.55 -20.85 -23.17
CA LYS A 122 -8.97 -20.61 -23.47
C LYS A 122 -9.87 -20.65 -22.25
N ASP A 123 -9.74 -21.69 -21.42
CA ASP A 123 -10.56 -21.84 -20.21
C ASP A 123 -10.33 -20.71 -19.20
N TRP A 124 -9.15 -20.07 -19.22
CA TRP A 124 -8.83 -18.90 -18.40
C TRP A 124 -9.39 -17.62 -19.03
N GLN A 125 -9.28 -17.49 -20.35
CA GLN A 125 -9.77 -16.35 -21.10
C GLN A 125 -11.29 -16.15 -20.93
N ASP A 126 -12.06 -17.23 -20.81
CA ASP A 126 -13.51 -17.19 -20.62
C ASP A 126 -13.94 -16.57 -19.28
N ILE A 127 -13.05 -16.59 -18.28
CA ILE A 127 -13.29 -16.05 -16.93
C ILE A 127 -12.39 -14.85 -16.62
N ASN A 128 -11.67 -14.34 -17.62
CA ASN A 128 -10.70 -13.28 -17.45
C ASN A 128 -11.14 -12.02 -18.19
N VAL A 129 -10.87 -10.88 -17.58
CA VAL A 129 -11.31 -9.57 -18.07
C VAL A 129 -10.29 -8.85 -18.96
N GLN A 130 -9.01 -9.20 -18.85
CA GLN A 130 -7.88 -8.47 -19.44
C GLN A 130 -6.95 -9.36 -20.30
N GLY A 131 -7.26 -10.64 -20.40
CA GLY A 131 -6.44 -11.61 -21.11
C GLY A 131 -5.13 -11.94 -20.39
N GLU A 132 -5.10 -11.87 -19.05
CA GLU A 132 -3.90 -12.12 -18.24
C GLU A 132 -4.01 -13.38 -17.36
N THR A 133 -2.90 -14.06 -17.08
CA THR A 133 -2.89 -15.25 -16.21
C THR A 133 -2.68 -14.94 -14.73
N THR A 134 -3.14 -13.78 -14.29
CA THR A 134 -3.14 -13.32 -12.89
C THR A 134 -4.51 -13.60 -12.25
N LEU A 135 -4.55 -13.95 -10.97
CA LEU A 135 -5.80 -14.25 -10.26
C LEU A 135 -6.63 -12.99 -10.04
N HIS A 136 -6.00 -11.82 -9.89
CA HIS A 136 -6.70 -10.55 -9.73
C HIS A 136 -7.55 -10.17 -10.98
N ASN A 137 -7.29 -10.80 -12.14
CA ASN A 137 -7.95 -10.52 -13.42
C ASN A 137 -9.05 -11.53 -13.75
N ILE A 138 -9.30 -12.49 -12.86
CA ILE A 138 -10.48 -13.36 -12.93
C ILE A 138 -11.72 -12.53 -12.58
N SER A 139 -12.76 -12.53 -13.42
CA SER A 139 -13.96 -11.68 -13.26
C SER A 139 -14.68 -11.86 -11.91
N ALA A 140 -14.53 -13.02 -11.28
CA ALA A 140 -15.10 -13.32 -9.95
C ALA A 140 -14.27 -12.76 -8.78
N ILE A 141 -13.06 -12.28 -9.04
CA ILE A 141 -12.12 -11.75 -8.04
C ILE A 141 -11.85 -10.26 -8.32
N GLN A 142 -11.77 -9.87 -9.58
CA GLN A 142 -11.58 -8.49 -9.99
C GLN A 142 -12.69 -7.60 -9.42
N GLY A 143 -12.28 -6.48 -8.80
CA GLY A 143 -13.19 -5.56 -8.12
C GLY A 143 -13.62 -5.98 -6.71
N GLN A 144 -13.46 -7.24 -6.29
CA GLN A 144 -13.90 -7.71 -4.96
C GLN A 144 -12.79 -7.65 -3.87
N ASN A 145 -11.73 -6.90 -4.13
CA ASN A 145 -10.61 -6.73 -3.19
C ASN A 145 -10.80 -5.49 -2.28
N ASP A 146 -11.87 -4.73 -2.46
CA ASP A 146 -12.28 -3.58 -1.66
C ASP A 146 -12.26 -3.87 -0.14
N THR A 147 -12.75 -5.04 0.26
CA THR A 147 -12.79 -5.52 1.65
C THR A 147 -11.37 -5.74 2.19
N LEU A 148 -10.47 -6.33 1.41
CA LEU A 148 -9.07 -6.53 1.81
C LEU A 148 -8.33 -5.20 1.95
N ARG A 149 -8.55 -4.26 1.02
CA ARG A 149 -7.99 -2.90 1.10
C ARG A 149 -8.51 -2.16 2.34
N PHE A 150 -9.79 -2.29 2.65
CA PHE A 150 -10.39 -1.72 3.86
C PHE A 150 -9.79 -2.32 5.13
N ILE A 151 -9.67 -3.64 5.20
CA ILE A 151 -9.01 -4.34 6.33
C ILE A 151 -7.56 -3.88 6.48
N PHE A 152 -6.81 -3.72 5.38
CA PHE A 152 -5.45 -3.23 5.43
C PHE A 152 -5.37 -1.80 5.98
N GLY A 153 -6.20 -0.88 5.47
CA GLY A 153 -6.27 0.50 5.95
C GLY A 153 -6.64 0.58 7.44
N MET A 154 -7.70 -0.12 7.84
CA MET A 154 -8.14 -0.19 9.25
C MET A 154 -7.12 -0.90 10.15
N GLY A 155 -6.45 -1.93 9.66
CA GLY A 155 -5.34 -2.62 10.34
C GLY A 155 -4.17 -1.69 10.63
N GLY A 156 -3.81 -0.83 9.69
CA GLY A 156 -2.80 0.21 9.92
C GLY A 156 -3.22 1.24 10.96
N LEU A 157 -4.45 1.75 10.90
CA LEU A 157 -4.99 2.70 11.88
C LEU A 157 -5.07 2.11 13.29
N THR A 158 -5.57 0.87 13.41
CA THR A 158 -5.60 0.15 14.69
C THR A 158 -4.19 -0.17 15.20
N GLY A 159 -3.25 -0.48 14.33
CA GLY A 159 -1.84 -0.65 14.68
C GLY A 159 -1.20 0.63 15.25
N ILE A 160 -1.58 1.81 14.74
CA ILE A 160 -1.17 3.10 15.30
C ILE A 160 -1.75 3.29 16.71
N LEU A 161 -3.01 2.91 16.92
CA LEU A 161 -3.65 2.94 18.24
C LEU A 161 -3.00 1.94 19.22
N PHE A 162 -2.73 0.70 18.81
CA PHE A 162 -2.09 -0.31 19.66
C PHE A 162 -0.69 0.07 20.11
N ARG A 163 0.02 0.84 19.28
CA ARG A 163 1.31 1.41 19.67
C ARG A 163 1.17 2.35 20.88
N TYR A 164 0.11 3.14 20.96
CA TYR A 164 -0.18 4.01 22.13
C TYR A 164 -0.31 3.18 23.41
N TYR A 165 -0.90 1.99 23.31
CA TYR A 165 -1.08 1.05 24.43
C TYR A 165 0.07 0.05 24.61
N LYS A 166 1.15 0.14 23.80
CA LYS A 166 2.33 -0.73 23.85
C LYS A 166 2.02 -2.24 23.74
N VAL A 167 0.96 -2.60 23.02
CA VAL A 167 0.46 -3.99 22.98
C VAL A 167 1.41 -4.93 22.21
N LEU A 168 2.18 -4.43 21.23
CA LEU A 168 3.15 -5.23 20.44
C LEU A 168 4.34 -4.37 19.95
N PRO A 169 5.34 -4.07 20.82
CA PRO A 169 6.31 -3.02 20.54
C PRO A 169 7.22 -3.26 19.33
N GLN A 170 7.43 -4.52 18.94
CA GLN A 170 8.31 -4.91 17.82
C GLN A 170 7.63 -4.87 16.44
N ILE A 171 6.30 -4.82 16.36
CA ILE A 171 5.52 -4.78 15.10
C ILE A 171 4.65 -3.52 14.99
N ASN A 172 5.02 -2.49 15.74
CA ASN A 172 4.31 -1.23 15.84
C ASN A 172 4.14 -0.52 14.49
N VAL A 173 2.98 0.12 14.30
CA VAL A 173 2.75 1.03 13.18
C VAL A 173 3.05 2.47 13.62
N HIS A 174 3.81 3.18 12.80
CA HIS A 174 4.27 4.53 13.08
C HIS A 174 3.23 5.57 12.66
N PHE A 175 2.96 6.57 13.51
CA PHE A 175 1.93 7.59 13.23
C PHE A 175 2.22 8.42 11.96
N VAL A 176 3.47 8.51 11.50
CA VAL A 176 3.82 9.13 10.20
C VAL A 176 3.08 8.51 9.00
N LEU A 177 2.58 7.28 9.13
CA LEU A 177 1.79 6.58 8.11
C LEU A 177 0.27 6.78 8.27
N PHE A 178 -0.18 7.58 9.24
CA PHE A 178 -1.61 7.78 9.52
C PHE A 178 -2.39 8.24 8.28
N SER A 179 -1.88 9.22 7.54
CA SER A 179 -2.53 9.73 6.33
C SER A 179 -2.65 8.68 5.22
N TRP A 180 -1.70 7.76 5.11
CA TRP A 180 -1.73 6.65 4.15
C TRP A 180 -2.91 5.74 4.46
N PHE A 181 -2.95 5.22 5.68
CA PHE A 181 -3.99 4.28 6.11
C PHE A 181 -5.37 4.91 6.16
N LEU A 182 -5.47 6.21 6.50
CA LEU A 182 -6.73 6.95 6.46
C LEU A 182 -7.27 7.06 5.03
N ILE A 183 -6.43 7.45 4.07
CA ILE A 183 -6.86 7.56 2.66
C ILE A 183 -7.27 6.19 2.11
N ILE A 184 -6.47 5.15 2.36
CA ILE A 184 -6.79 3.77 1.94
C ILE A 184 -8.13 3.32 2.52
N ALA A 185 -8.34 3.49 3.84
CA ALA A 185 -9.58 3.07 4.50
C ALA A 185 -10.80 3.87 4.03
N CYS A 186 -10.68 5.20 3.88
CA CYS A 186 -11.76 6.04 3.40
C CYS A 186 -12.14 5.72 1.95
N TYR A 187 -11.14 5.53 1.08
CA TYR A 187 -11.41 5.14 -0.30
C TYR A 187 -12.06 3.77 -0.38
N ALA A 188 -11.49 2.75 0.28
CA ALA A 188 -12.04 1.40 0.24
C ALA A 188 -13.46 1.35 0.81
N ALA A 189 -13.78 2.16 1.83
CA ALA A 189 -15.14 2.31 2.33
C ALA A 189 -16.08 2.95 1.30
N LEU A 190 -15.61 3.94 0.53
CA LEU A 190 -16.38 4.52 -0.56
C LEU A 190 -16.62 3.49 -1.67
N ASP A 191 -15.60 2.73 -2.05
CA ASP A 191 -15.64 1.66 -3.06
C ASP A 191 -16.74 0.63 -2.71
N ILE A 192 -16.70 0.09 -1.49
CA ILE A 192 -17.73 -0.83 -0.94
C ILE A 192 -19.15 -0.21 -1.02
N ILE A 193 -19.28 1.09 -0.71
CA ILE A 193 -20.58 1.76 -0.76
C ILE A 193 -21.05 1.92 -2.20
N THR A 194 -20.15 2.28 -3.11
CA THR A 194 -20.48 2.54 -4.51
C THR A 194 -20.86 1.26 -5.27
N ASP A 195 -20.32 0.10 -4.90
CA ASP A 195 -20.70 -1.19 -5.48
C ASP A 195 -22.17 -1.56 -5.22
N ASN A 196 -22.79 -0.95 -4.21
CA ASN A 196 -24.19 -1.17 -3.85
C ASN A 196 -25.14 -0.11 -4.44
N ILE A 197 -24.63 0.85 -5.23
CA ILE A 197 -25.41 1.98 -5.77
C ILE A 197 -25.31 1.97 -7.30
N VAL A 198 -26.42 2.24 -7.99
CA VAL A 198 -26.41 2.43 -9.45
C VAL A 198 -25.83 3.82 -9.75
N ILE A 199 -24.61 3.87 -10.28
CA ILE A 199 -23.86 5.09 -10.59
C ILE A 199 -23.70 5.22 -12.11
N ASP A 200 -23.57 6.46 -12.59
CA ASP A 200 -23.23 6.76 -13.98
C ASP A 200 -21.93 6.07 -14.43
N SER A 201 -21.94 5.49 -15.63
CA SER A 201 -20.82 4.71 -16.18
C SER A 201 -19.48 5.47 -16.18
N GLY A 202 -19.47 6.78 -16.42
CA GLY A 202 -18.24 7.58 -16.45
C GLY A 202 -17.63 7.79 -15.06
N VAL A 203 -18.46 7.92 -14.03
CA VAL A 203 -18.02 8.02 -12.64
C VAL A 203 -17.49 6.67 -12.16
N LEU A 204 -18.16 5.58 -12.54
CA LEU A 204 -17.73 4.22 -12.22
C LEU A 204 -16.34 3.90 -12.81
N HIS A 205 -16.09 4.27 -14.08
CA HIS A 205 -14.77 4.13 -14.70
C HIS A 205 -13.67 4.96 -14.00
N ALA A 206 -14.01 6.16 -13.50
CA ALA A 206 -13.05 6.97 -12.76
C ALA A 206 -12.74 6.38 -11.38
N ILE A 207 -13.72 5.77 -10.71
CA ILE A 207 -13.51 5.03 -9.47
C ILE A 207 -12.58 3.85 -9.73
N TYR A 208 -12.88 2.99 -10.70
CA TYR A 208 -11.98 1.87 -11.03
C TYR A 208 -10.54 2.32 -11.33
N ALA A 209 -10.33 3.41 -12.06
CA ALA A 209 -8.99 3.92 -12.32
C ALA A 209 -8.26 4.39 -11.05
N ILE A 210 -8.97 4.97 -10.07
CA ILE A 210 -8.34 5.44 -8.82
C ILE A 210 -7.88 4.25 -7.95
N THR A 211 -8.46 3.07 -8.11
CA THR A 211 -8.08 1.87 -7.39
C THR A 211 -6.60 1.53 -7.54
N GLU A 212 -6.02 1.68 -8.74
CA GLU A 212 -4.59 1.52 -9.01
C GLU A 212 -3.71 2.41 -8.11
N VAL A 213 -4.16 3.65 -7.88
CA VAL A 213 -3.46 4.58 -6.99
C VAL A 213 -3.50 4.09 -5.56
N ILE A 214 -4.61 3.50 -5.14
CA ILE A 214 -4.78 2.99 -3.78
C ILE A 214 -3.91 1.77 -3.56
N GLU A 215 -3.76 0.90 -4.55
CA GLU A 215 -2.81 -0.22 -4.51
C GLU A 215 -1.36 0.27 -4.41
N LEU A 216 -1.00 1.32 -5.16
CA LEU A 216 0.29 1.99 -4.99
C LEU A 216 0.47 2.58 -3.58
N LEU A 217 -0.58 3.14 -2.97
CA LEU A 217 -0.52 3.64 -1.58
C LEU A 217 -0.39 2.49 -0.57
N ILE A 218 -1.03 1.34 -0.80
CA ILE A 218 -0.86 0.12 -0.01
C ILE A 218 0.59 -0.35 -0.11
N ALA A 219 1.13 -0.49 -1.32
CA ALA A 219 2.53 -0.87 -1.55
C ALA A 219 3.50 0.08 -0.85
N GLY A 220 3.32 1.39 -1.02
CA GLY A 220 4.14 2.42 -0.41
C GLY A 220 4.09 2.39 1.12
N SER A 221 2.90 2.27 1.71
CA SER A 221 2.74 2.21 3.16
C SER A 221 3.30 0.91 3.77
N ALA A 222 3.14 -0.23 3.11
CA ALA A 222 3.73 -1.51 3.50
C ALA A 222 5.27 -1.47 3.47
N PHE A 223 5.84 -0.92 2.40
CA PHE A 223 7.29 -0.73 2.30
C PHE A 223 7.82 0.21 3.38
N LEU A 224 7.18 1.37 3.58
CA LEU A 224 7.58 2.33 4.60
C LEU A 224 7.42 1.75 6.02
N TYR A 225 6.39 0.96 6.27
CA TYR A 225 6.21 0.24 7.54
C TYR A 225 7.41 -0.65 7.85
N LEU A 226 7.84 -1.48 6.89
CA LEU A 226 9.04 -2.33 7.04
C LEU A 226 10.30 -1.48 7.23
N LEU A 227 10.48 -0.47 6.38
CA LEU A 227 11.66 0.41 6.41
C LEU A 227 11.83 1.09 7.78
N LEU A 228 10.75 1.67 8.31
CA LEU A 228 10.76 2.39 9.59
C LEU A 228 11.02 1.43 10.76
N ASN A 229 10.33 0.29 10.83
CA ASN A 229 10.53 -0.67 11.92
C ASN A 229 11.96 -1.20 11.97
N PHE A 230 12.53 -1.62 10.84
CA PHE A 230 13.91 -2.10 10.80
C PHE A 230 14.96 -0.99 11.03
N ARG A 231 14.64 0.26 10.69
CA ARG A 231 15.49 1.41 11.03
C ARG A 231 15.53 1.66 12.54
N VAL A 232 14.38 1.55 13.21
CA VAL A 232 14.30 1.67 14.68
C VAL A 232 15.15 0.60 15.36
N LEU A 233 15.04 -0.65 14.92
CA LEU A 233 15.80 -1.79 15.45
C LEU A 233 17.32 -1.62 15.28
N LYS A 234 17.78 -1.22 14.09
CA LYS A 234 19.22 -1.02 13.81
C LYS A 234 19.89 -0.03 14.78
N MET A 235 19.16 1.01 15.20
CA MET A 235 19.69 2.09 16.04
C MET A 235 19.51 1.84 17.54
N ASN A 236 18.93 0.72 17.98
CA ASN A 236 18.88 0.30 19.39
C ASN A 236 19.61 -1.04 19.57
N PRO A 237 20.94 -1.10 19.37
CA PRO A 237 21.70 -2.34 19.59
C PRO A 237 21.86 -2.71 21.08
N SER A 238 21.47 -1.83 22.01
CA SER A 238 21.74 -1.93 23.46
C SER A 238 20.82 -2.90 24.24
N ASN A 239 20.07 -3.77 23.56
CA ASN A 239 19.39 -4.90 24.20
C ASN A 239 20.19 -6.22 24.07
N ASN A 240 21.49 -6.12 23.73
CA ASN A 240 22.45 -7.22 23.72
C ASN A 240 23.13 -7.35 25.09
#